data_AF-A0A5C7UMY8-F1
#
_entry.id   AF-A0A5C7UMY8-F1
#
_cell.length_a   1.000
_cell.length_b   1.000
_cell.length_c   1.000
_cell.angle_alpha   90.00
_cell.angle_beta   90.00
_cell.angle_gamma   90.00
#
_symmetry.space_group_name_H-M   'P 1'
#
loop_
_entity.id
_entity.type
_entity.pdbx_description
1 polymer ?
#
loop_
_entity_poly.entity_id
_entity_poly.type
_entity_poly.pdbx_seq_one_letter_code
_entity_poly.pdbx_strand_id
1 'polypeptide(L)'
;MLPVNNHFTMVIGLDVHFTTLPPYNPFHPYMGMVLDPAAYIPYIGSTVNINGVPRGVSDTPGILMTLVHIPLFTPPWLMTPIIGHESINFFASQNVFADSSRLAPKGYMIMTCNDTGVPLSLAPGKKKTWKVTPSLFAPTAYSLPIPSGPPVNVGGPYIPDWGGMAQNAAVRMGIMGVAKSLNKVINKVLKSAVGPNWLSRSLCHAGFEPINFVNGAVVYDGTDFTLPGSIPFEWKRSWYSDSAYQGLLGHGCHWQYDREIQYYPEDESWGLRMADGRVVAVPDVEPHEPFYLRAEKITITWHRDHYEVYHHEEDLVYHFDRFNSTYYKLTKIAREGTQAQMVFTYERGVLQQITDTAGREIQIETDRQGRIISASVYNQQKISYSYDEQGNMLRITDALNQSTKMVYDGHLMVKKTDRNGHSFYWEY
;
A
#
# COMPACT_ATOMS: atom_id res chain seq x y z
N MET A 1 -22.48 8.34 5.78
CA MET A 1 -22.25 7.99 4.36
C MET A 1 -22.47 9.23 3.53
N LEU A 2 -21.64 9.47 2.52
CA LEU A 2 -21.73 10.62 1.61
C LEU A 2 -22.21 10.16 0.23
N PRO A 3 -22.85 11.04 -0.56
CA PRO A 3 -23.23 10.73 -1.93
C PRO A 3 -22.00 10.36 -2.78
N VAL A 4 -22.11 9.37 -3.68
CA VAL A 4 -21.06 8.96 -4.62
C VAL A 4 -20.80 10.06 -5.63
N ASN A 5 -19.53 10.34 -5.95
CA ASN A 5 -19.13 11.28 -6.97
C ASN A 5 -19.51 10.80 -8.38
N ASN A 6 -20.04 11.69 -9.22
CA ASN A 6 -20.37 11.40 -10.61
C ASN A 6 -20.18 12.66 -11.46
N HIS A 7 -19.97 12.45 -12.75
CA HIS A 7 -19.64 13.53 -13.67
C HIS A 7 -20.78 14.54 -13.79
N PHE A 8 -20.45 15.78 -14.20
CA PHE A 8 -21.37 16.90 -14.32
C PHE A 8 -22.05 17.35 -13.02
N THR A 9 -21.68 16.75 -11.88
CA THR A 9 -22.09 17.33 -10.59
C THR A 9 -21.39 18.66 -10.41
N MET A 10 -22.21 19.69 -10.35
CA MET A 10 -21.77 21.03 -10.00
C MET A 10 -21.41 21.05 -8.52
N VAL A 11 -20.27 21.65 -8.20
CA VAL A 11 -19.80 21.84 -6.84
C VAL A 11 -19.52 23.32 -6.61
N ILE A 12 -19.84 23.78 -5.41
CA ILE A 12 -19.42 25.09 -4.90
C ILE A 12 -18.45 24.82 -3.77
N GLY A 13 -17.24 25.36 -3.84
CA GLY A 13 -16.21 25.07 -2.87
C GLY A 13 -15.43 26.29 -2.43
N LEU A 14 -14.64 26.09 -1.39
CA LEU A 14 -13.68 27.05 -0.87
C LEU A 14 -12.30 26.38 -0.91
N ASP A 15 -11.37 27.00 -1.64
CA ASP A 15 -9.97 26.61 -1.66
C ASP A 15 -9.15 27.51 -0.72
N VAL A 16 -8.21 26.92 0.00
CA VAL A 16 -7.35 27.60 0.97
C VAL A 16 -5.91 27.60 0.46
N HIS A 17 -5.45 28.73 -0.07
CA HIS A 17 -4.08 28.88 -0.55
C HIS A 17 -3.16 29.46 0.54
N PHE A 18 -2.02 28.81 0.78
CA PHE A 18 -0.96 29.35 1.62
C PHE A 18 -0.03 30.24 0.77
N THR A 19 -0.51 31.42 0.39
CA THR A 19 0.27 32.35 -0.43
C THR A 19 1.40 32.97 0.40
N THR A 20 2.64 32.87 -0.08
CA THR A 20 3.81 33.50 0.58
C THR A 20 3.96 35.00 0.25
N LEU A 21 3.16 35.53 -0.67
CA LEU A 21 3.25 36.91 -1.17
C LEU A 21 1.99 37.73 -0.81
N PRO A 22 2.15 38.98 -0.33
CA PRO A 22 1.02 39.88 -0.06
C PRO A 22 0.33 40.37 -1.35
N PRO A 23 -0.97 40.72 -1.32
CA PRO A 23 -1.88 40.75 -0.16
C PRO A 23 -2.45 39.38 0.18
N TYR A 24 -2.36 39.02 1.46
CA TYR A 24 -2.74 37.70 1.98
C TYR A 24 -4.26 37.52 2.02
N ASN A 25 -4.83 36.98 0.94
CA ASN A 25 -6.17 36.38 0.98
C ASN A 25 -6.05 34.87 0.76
N PRO A 26 -6.12 34.06 1.83
CA PRO A 26 -6.00 32.61 1.69
C PRO A 26 -7.28 31.96 1.18
N PHE A 27 -8.42 32.66 1.16
CA PHE A 27 -9.73 32.09 0.86
C PHE A 27 -10.19 32.39 -0.58
N HIS A 28 -10.31 31.33 -1.38
CA HIS A 28 -10.61 31.40 -2.81
C HIS A 28 -11.84 30.53 -3.13
N PRO A 29 -13.04 31.11 -3.15
CA PRO A 29 -14.24 30.38 -3.54
C PRO A 29 -14.19 30.01 -5.01
N TYR A 30 -14.75 28.84 -5.33
CA TYR A 30 -14.82 28.34 -6.69
C TYR A 30 -16.15 27.64 -6.99
N MET A 31 -16.48 27.61 -8.28
CA MET A 31 -17.49 26.72 -8.82
C MET A 31 -16.81 25.76 -9.78
N GLY A 32 -17.01 24.47 -9.57
CA GLY A 32 -16.40 23.42 -10.35
C GLY A 32 -17.42 22.40 -10.82
N MET A 33 -17.00 21.56 -11.74
CA MET A 33 -17.67 20.31 -12.05
C MET A 33 -16.66 19.18 -12.15
N VAL A 34 -17.09 17.97 -11.84
CA VAL A 34 -16.27 16.77 -12.01
C VAL A 34 -16.43 16.28 -13.44
N LEU A 35 -15.33 16.14 -14.17
CA LEU A 35 -15.35 15.64 -15.55
C LEU A 35 -14.02 14.99 -15.92
N ASP A 36 -14.07 13.69 -16.19
CA ASP A 36 -12.99 12.98 -16.87
C ASP A 36 -13.43 12.56 -18.28
N PRO A 37 -12.87 13.16 -19.35
CA PRO A 37 -13.14 12.77 -20.73
C PRO A 37 -12.80 11.31 -21.04
N ALA A 38 -11.81 10.71 -20.37
CA ALA A 38 -11.41 9.33 -20.60
C ALA A 38 -12.51 8.34 -20.21
N ALA A 39 -13.35 8.69 -19.23
CA ALA A 39 -14.47 7.88 -18.79
C ALA A 39 -15.56 7.66 -19.87
N TYR A 40 -15.57 8.45 -20.95
CA TYR A 40 -16.55 8.33 -22.04
C TYR A 40 -16.00 7.59 -23.27
N ILE A 41 -14.75 7.15 -23.24
CA ILE A 41 -14.14 6.44 -24.36
C ILE A 41 -14.70 5.00 -24.42
N PRO A 42 -15.28 4.57 -25.55
CA PRO A 42 -15.83 3.21 -25.68
C PRO A 42 -14.77 2.14 -25.40
N TYR A 43 -15.11 1.12 -24.59
CA TYR A 43 -14.25 -0.02 -24.23
C TYR A 43 -12.98 0.31 -23.40
N ILE A 44 -12.76 1.58 -23.06
CA ILE A 44 -11.62 2.08 -22.27
C ILE A 44 -12.10 2.86 -21.03
N GLY A 45 -13.24 3.54 -21.13
CA GLY A 45 -13.83 4.39 -20.11
C GLY A 45 -14.62 3.63 -19.05
N SER A 46 -15.46 4.38 -18.34
CA SER A 46 -16.24 3.91 -17.19
C SER A 46 -17.22 2.79 -17.54
N THR A 47 -17.21 1.70 -16.77
CA THR A 47 -18.26 0.66 -16.88
C THR A 47 -19.38 0.83 -15.85
N VAL A 48 -19.15 1.66 -14.82
CA VAL A 48 -20.12 1.92 -13.74
C VAL A 48 -20.76 3.30 -13.90
N ASN A 49 -22.09 3.37 -13.87
CA ASN A 49 -22.81 4.64 -13.98
C ASN A 49 -23.67 4.89 -12.74
N ILE A 50 -23.66 6.14 -12.27
CA ILE A 50 -24.50 6.63 -11.17
C ILE A 50 -25.58 7.52 -11.79
N ASN A 51 -26.83 7.08 -11.71
CA ASN A 51 -27.97 7.78 -12.31
C ASN A 51 -27.78 8.06 -13.82
N GLY A 52 -27.20 7.09 -14.55
CA GLY A 52 -26.98 7.20 -16.00
C GLY A 52 -25.75 7.99 -16.42
N VAL A 53 -24.95 8.48 -15.47
CA VAL A 53 -23.73 9.28 -15.72
C VAL A 53 -22.51 8.56 -15.14
N PRO A 54 -21.34 8.58 -15.79
CA PRO A 54 -20.11 7.99 -15.24
C PRO A 54 -19.80 8.43 -13.82
N ARG A 55 -19.40 7.45 -13.00
CA ARG A 55 -18.87 7.63 -11.64
C ARG A 55 -17.54 8.40 -11.62
N GLY A 56 -17.30 9.12 -10.53
CA GLY A 56 -16.00 9.66 -10.14
C GLY A 56 -15.28 8.72 -9.17
N VAL A 57 -13.98 8.56 -9.38
CA VAL A 57 -13.05 7.74 -8.59
C VAL A 57 -11.91 8.62 -8.03
N SER A 58 -11.00 8.01 -7.28
CA SER A 58 -9.88 8.59 -6.52
C SER A 58 -8.73 9.25 -7.30
N ASP A 59 -8.96 9.60 -8.56
CA ASP A 59 -8.01 10.29 -9.43
C ASP A 59 -8.74 11.16 -10.48
N THR A 60 -10.07 11.21 -10.42
CA THR A 60 -10.88 11.94 -11.38
C THR A 60 -10.59 13.43 -11.27
N PRO A 61 -10.12 14.09 -12.35
CA PRO A 61 -9.88 15.52 -12.35
C PRO A 61 -11.20 16.29 -12.21
N GLY A 62 -11.16 17.34 -11.39
CA GLY A 62 -12.19 18.37 -11.36
C GLY A 62 -11.79 19.53 -12.26
N ILE A 63 -12.77 20.07 -12.98
CA ILE A 63 -12.61 21.23 -13.85
C ILE A 63 -13.30 22.43 -13.20
N LEU A 64 -12.57 23.54 -13.04
CA LEU A 64 -13.14 24.81 -12.62
C LEU A 64 -13.95 25.42 -13.77
N MET A 65 -15.21 25.74 -13.51
CA MET A 65 -16.13 26.28 -14.52
C MET A 65 -15.75 27.68 -14.98
N THR A 66 -15.27 28.49 -14.05
CA THR A 66 -14.86 29.87 -14.29
C THR A 66 -13.46 29.97 -14.89
N LEU A 67 -12.69 28.86 -14.95
CA LEU A 67 -11.27 28.84 -15.30
C LEU A 67 -10.40 29.83 -14.49
N VAL A 68 -10.95 30.42 -13.42
CA VAL A 68 -10.30 31.32 -12.45
C VAL A 68 -11.05 31.21 -11.13
N HIS A 69 -10.35 31.36 -10.00
CA HIS A 69 -11.00 31.52 -8.70
C HIS A 69 -11.72 32.87 -8.62
N ILE A 70 -12.80 32.94 -7.82
CA ILE A 70 -13.51 34.21 -7.59
C ILE A 70 -12.81 34.90 -6.41
N PRO A 71 -12.04 35.98 -6.59
CA PRO A 71 -11.35 36.63 -5.48
C PRO A 71 -12.38 37.34 -4.59
N LEU A 72 -12.37 37.01 -3.30
CA LEU A 72 -13.31 37.60 -2.35
C LEU A 72 -12.92 39.04 -1.94
N PHE A 73 -11.64 39.44 -2.09
CA PHE A 73 -11.15 40.76 -1.66
C PHE A 73 -9.95 41.34 -2.46
N THR A 74 -9.58 40.73 -3.59
CA THR A 74 -8.39 41.14 -4.38
C THR A 74 -8.81 41.66 -5.77
N PRO A 75 -8.36 42.85 -6.19
CA PRO A 75 -8.70 43.35 -7.52
C PRO A 75 -8.11 42.49 -8.66
N PRO A 76 -8.79 42.33 -9.81
CA PRO A 76 -8.39 41.41 -10.89
C PRO A 76 -6.96 41.61 -11.45
N TRP A 77 -6.38 42.80 -11.28
CA TRP A 77 -5.06 43.17 -11.78
C TRP A 77 -3.89 42.78 -10.87
N LEU A 78 -4.15 42.27 -9.66
CA LEU A 78 -3.12 41.89 -8.69
C LEU A 78 -2.92 40.36 -8.58
N MET A 79 -3.44 39.60 -9.54
CA MET A 79 -3.36 38.14 -9.54
C MET A 79 -1.91 37.66 -9.67
N THR A 80 -1.42 36.91 -8.69
CA THR A 80 -0.20 36.09 -8.85
C THR A 80 -0.42 35.10 -10.01
N PRO A 81 0.62 34.73 -10.76
CA PRO A 81 0.47 33.83 -11.89
C PRO A 81 -0.10 32.50 -11.41
N ILE A 82 -1.31 32.23 -11.88
CA ILE A 82 -2.14 31.12 -11.49
C ILE A 82 -1.43 29.80 -11.82
N ILE A 83 -1.02 29.08 -10.77
CA ILE A 83 -0.55 27.70 -10.86
C ILE A 83 -1.78 26.83 -11.13
N GLY A 84 -1.65 25.89 -12.09
CA GLY A 84 -2.66 25.00 -12.66
C GLY A 84 -4.07 25.00 -12.05
N HIS A 85 -5.09 25.27 -12.86
CA HIS A 85 -6.51 25.09 -12.52
C HIS A 85 -6.92 23.62 -12.45
N GLU A 86 -6.11 22.80 -11.81
CA GLU A 86 -6.30 21.36 -11.67
C GLU A 86 -6.73 21.06 -10.24
N SER A 87 -7.76 20.22 -10.12
CA SER A 87 -8.16 19.64 -8.85
C SER A 87 -8.31 18.14 -9.04
N ILE A 88 -8.00 17.36 -8.00
CA ILE A 88 -8.01 15.90 -8.07
C ILE A 88 -8.72 15.34 -6.84
N ASN A 89 -9.66 14.42 -7.04
CA ASN A 89 -10.20 13.62 -5.94
C ASN A 89 -9.07 12.79 -5.35
N PHE A 90 -8.82 12.92 -4.05
CA PHE A 90 -7.77 12.15 -3.38
C PHE A 90 -8.30 11.20 -2.34
N PHE A 91 -9.39 11.57 -1.68
CA PHE A 91 -9.99 10.76 -0.66
C PHE A 91 -11.10 9.90 -1.26
N ALA A 92 -11.10 8.62 -0.94
CA ALA A 92 -12.09 7.68 -1.45
C ALA A 92 -12.38 6.57 -0.43
N SER A 93 -13.44 5.80 -0.68
CA SER A 93 -13.87 4.73 0.22
C SER A 93 -12.79 3.66 0.38
N GLN A 94 -12.59 3.22 1.62
CA GLN A 94 -11.71 2.10 1.93
C GLN A 94 -12.24 0.76 1.36
N ASN A 95 -13.55 0.60 1.25
CA ASN A 95 -14.16 -0.70 1.00
C ASN A 95 -14.99 -0.76 -0.29
N VAL A 96 -15.25 0.38 -0.93
CA VAL A 96 -16.11 0.47 -2.11
C VAL A 96 -15.29 0.81 -3.35
N PHE A 97 -15.37 -0.06 -4.37
CA PHE A 97 -14.61 0.04 -5.61
C PHE A 97 -15.54 0.09 -6.82
N ALA A 98 -15.09 0.77 -7.88
CA ALA A 98 -15.68 0.75 -9.21
C ALA A 98 -14.54 0.75 -10.24
N ASP A 99 -14.60 -0.13 -11.24
CA ASP A 99 -13.55 -0.28 -12.25
C ASP A 99 -12.15 -0.46 -11.65
N SER A 100 -12.08 -1.22 -10.55
CA SER A 100 -10.86 -1.46 -9.76
C SER A 100 -10.29 -0.25 -9.01
N SER A 101 -10.82 0.96 -9.21
CA SER A 101 -10.47 2.19 -8.47
C SER A 101 -11.42 2.45 -7.30
N ARG A 102 -10.98 3.20 -6.28
CA ARG A 102 -11.82 3.51 -5.11
C ARG A 102 -12.88 4.53 -5.47
N LEU A 103 -14.13 4.29 -5.04
CA LEU A 103 -15.20 5.25 -5.27
C LEU A 103 -15.03 6.47 -4.36
N ALA A 104 -15.01 7.64 -4.97
CA ALA A 104 -14.87 8.92 -4.27
C ALA A 104 -16.25 9.44 -3.83
N PRO A 105 -16.41 9.97 -2.60
CA PRO A 105 -17.60 10.70 -2.21
C PRO A 105 -17.64 12.10 -2.86
N LYS A 106 -18.84 12.67 -2.98
CA LYS A 106 -19.06 14.08 -3.26
C LYS A 106 -18.85 14.90 -1.99
N GLY A 107 -18.25 16.08 -2.12
CA GLY A 107 -18.16 17.05 -1.03
C GLY A 107 -17.23 16.67 0.11
N TYR A 108 -16.18 15.92 -0.21
CA TYR A 108 -15.09 15.61 0.71
C TYR A 108 -13.80 16.23 0.18
N MET A 109 -12.82 16.44 1.07
CA MET A 109 -11.57 17.15 0.81
C MET A 109 -10.98 16.86 -0.58
N ILE A 110 -10.67 17.91 -1.34
CA ILE A 110 -10.13 17.83 -2.71
C ILE A 110 -8.70 18.36 -2.70
N MET A 111 -7.82 17.74 -3.50
CA MET A 111 -6.46 18.22 -3.72
C MET A 111 -6.48 19.33 -4.77
N THR A 112 -5.95 20.50 -4.42
CA THR A 112 -5.83 21.65 -5.32
C THR A 112 -4.38 22.11 -5.40
N CYS A 113 -4.03 22.78 -6.51
CA CYS A 113 -2.69 23.33 -6.69
C CYS A 113 -2.34 24.32 -5.57
N ASN A 114 -1.18 24.11 -4.95
CA ASN A 114 -0.74 24.88 -3.79
C ASN A 114 0.77 25.14 -3.88
N ASP A 115 1.25 26.23 -3.27
CA ASP A 115 2.68 26.55 -3.21
C ASP A 115 3.45 25.58 -2.27
N THR A 116 2.72 24.92 -1.38
CA THR A 116 3.22 23.90 -0.46
C THR A 116 2.36 22.66 -0.60
N GLY A 117 2.97 21.48 -0.76
CA GLY A 117 2.19 20.26 -0.99
C GLY A 117 3.02 19.11 -1.52
N VAL A 118 2.34 18.09 -2.04
CA VAL A 118 2.97 16.92 -2.65
C VAL A 118 3.06 17.13 -4.17
N PRO A 119 4.19 16.82 -4.83
CA PRO A 119 4.32 16.95 -6.28
C PRO A 119 3.48 15.88 -6.98
N LEU A 120 2.32 16.27 -7.50
CA LEU A 120 1.32 15.33 -8.00
C LEU A 120 0.98 15.51 -9.49
N SER A 121 1.48 16.56 -10.14
CA SER A 121 1.46 16.66 -11.61
C SER A 121 2.70 17.39 -12.13
N LEU A 122 2.96 17.31 -13.44
CA LEU A 122 4.04 18.02 -14.10
C LEU A 122 3.43 19.04 -15.06
N ALA A 123 3.72 20.34 -14.87
CA ALA A 123 3.28 21.39 -15.78
C ALA A 123 4.39 21.73 -16.78
N PRO A 124 4.06 22.03 -18.06
CA PRO A 124 5.03 22.57 -19.00
C PRO A 124 5.57 23.91 -18.48
N GLY A 125 6.89 23.99 -18.26
CA GLY A 125 7.53 25.20 -17.76
C GLY A 125 7.31 26.40 -18.68
N LYS A 126 7.12 27.60 -18.10
CA LYS A 126 7.00 28.84 -18.90
C LYS A 126 8.38 29.26 -19.45
N LYS A 127 8.47 29.27 -20.79
CA LYS A 127 9.51 29.83 -21.70
C LYS A 127 10.85 29.07 -21.86
N LYS A 128 11.17 28.85 -23.14
CA LYS A 128 12.46 28.54 -23.84
C LYS A 128 13.37 27.42 -23.33
N THR A 129 13.20 26.91 -22.12
CA THR A 129 13.83 25.66 -21.68
C THR A 129 12.71 24.73 -21.28
N TRP A 130 12.56 23.61 -21.99
CA TRP A 130 11.66 22.48 -21.67
C TRP A 130 12.03 21.82 -20.32
N LYS A 131 12.09 22.61 -19.24
CA LYS A 131 12.27 22.12 -17.88
C LYS A 131 10.88 21.89 -17.31
N VAL A 132 10.60 20.63 -17.05
CA VAL A 132 9.33 20.17 -16.49
C VAL A 132 9.33 20.51 -15.00
N THR A 133 8.38 21.34 -14.55
CA THR A 133 8.25 21.74 -13.15
C THR A 133 7.11 20.97 -12.48
N PRO A 134 7.37 20.31 -11.33
CA PRO A 134 6.31 19.64 -10.59
C PRO A 134 5.33 20.66 -10.01
N SER A 135 4.03 20.42 -10.23
CA SER A 135 2.94 21.14 -9.57
C SER A 135 2.65 20.44 -8.25
N LEU A 136 2.68 21.22 -7.18
CA LEU A 136 2.41 20.75 -5.82
C LEU A 136 0.90 20.86 -5.55
N PHE A 137 0.34 19.87 -4.88
CA PHE A 137 -1.07 19.87 -4.47
C PHE A 137 -1.19 19.62 -2.98
N ALA A 138 -2.20 20.24 -2.36
CA ALA A 138 -2.53 20.05 -0.95
C ALA A 138 -4.04 19.82 -0.78
N PRO A 139 -4.48 19.11 0.28
CA PRO A 139 -5.89 18.89 0.56
C PRO A 139 -6.46 20.14 1.23
N THR A 140 -6.53 21.24 0.48
CA THR A 140 -6.92 22.56 1.01
C THR A 140 -8.27 23.02 0.51
N ALA A 141 -8.92 22.25 -0.37
CA ALA A 141 -10.23 22.57 -0.89
C ALA A 141 -11.32 21.70 -0.27
N TYR A 142 -12.37 22.36 0.21
CA TYR A 142 -13.63 21.70 0.57
C TYR A 142 -14.71 22.09 -0.43
N SER A 143 -15.56 21.15 -0.81
CA SER A 143 -16.64 21.39 -1.77
C SER A 143 -17.98 20.94 -1.23
N LEU A 144 -19.04 21.62 -1.65
CA LEU A 144 -20.42 21.26 -1.42
C LEU A 144 -21.05 20.91 -2.77
N PRO A 145 -21.44 19.65 -2.99
CA PRO A 145 -22.08 19.25 -4.22
C PRO A 145 -23.50 19.77 -4.28
N ILE A 146 -23.89 20.31 -5.43
CA ILE A 146 -25.29 20.61 -5.72
C ILE A 146 -25.99 19.28 -5.98
N PRO A 147 -27.05 18.92 -5.21
CA PRO A 147 -27.73 17.65 -5.35
C PRO A 147 -28.25 17.44 -6.78
N SER A 148 -27.91 16.29 -7.38
CA SER A 148 -28.35 15.90 -8.73
C SER A 148 -28.89 14.47 -8.72
N GLY A 149 -30.22 14.33 -8.83
CA GLY A 149 -30.92 13.05 -8.87
C GLY A 149 -31.04 12.31 -7.54
N PRO A 150 -31.55 11.05 -7.54
CA PRO A 150 -31.68 10.23 -6.34
C PRO A 150 -30.31 9.96 -5.67
N PRO A 151 -30.22 10.01 -4.34
CA PRO A 151 -28.96 9.86 -3.63
C PRO A 151 -28.47 8.40 -3.69
N VAL A 152 -27.29 8.20 -4.28
CA VAL A 152 -26.52 6.96 -4.18
C VAL A 152 -25.35 7.24 -3.25
N ASN A 153 -25.23 6.49 -2.15
CA ASN A 153 -24.22 6.76 -1.12
C ASN A 153 -23.06 5.78 -1.18
N VAL A 154 -21.86 6.26 -0.85
CA VAL A 154 -20.66 5.45 -0.68
C VAL A 154 -20.35 5.28 0.81
N GLY A 155 -20.03 4.06 1.23
CA GLY A 155 -19.62 3.75 2.61
C GLY A 155 -18.28 4.41 2.95
N GLY A 156 -18.17 4.96 4.17
CA GLY A 156 -16.88 5.36 4.75
C GLY A 156 -16.14 4.16 5.37
N PRO A 157 -14.93 4.36 5.91
CA PRO A 157 -14.20 5.63 6.00
C PRO A 157 -13.61 6.09 4.65
N TYR A 158 -13.34 7.39 4.52
CA TYR A 158 -12.73 8.00 3.33
C TYR A 158 -11.26 8.30 3.58
N ILE A 159 -10.40 7.47 3.03
CA ILE A 159 -8.95 7.54 3.23
C ILE A 159 -8.25 8.16 2.01
N PRO A 160 -7.09 8.80 2.19
CA PRO A 160 -6.22 9.18 1.08
C PRO A 160 -5.90 7.97 0.17
N ASP A 161 -6.22 8.06 -1.11
CA ASP A 161 -5.88 7.04 -2.12
C ASP A 161 -4.63 7.45 -2.90
N TRP A 162 -3.51 7.32 -2.23
CA TRP A 162 -2.20 7.51 -2.84
C TRP A 162 -1.93 6.56 -4.01
N GLY A 163 -2.59 5.40 -4.04
CA GLY A 163 -2.47 4.44 -5.13
C GLY A 163 -3.03 5.01 -6.43
N GLY A 164 -4.27 5.48 -6.41
CA GLY A 164 -4.89 6.19 -7.54
C GLY A 164 -4.07 7.42 -7.96
N MET A 165 -3.50 8.16 -7.00
CA MET A 165 -2.65 9.32 -7.32
C MET A 165 -1.37 8.99 -8.07
N ALA A 166 -0.65 7.95 -7.63
CA ALA A 166 0.60 7.55 -8.27
C ALA A 166 0.35 7.03 -9.70
N GLN A 167 -0.80 6.38 -9.95
CA GLN A 167 -1.23 5.99 -11.28
C GLN A 167 -1.43 7.20 -12.19
N ASN A 168 -2.18 8.21 -11.74
CA ASN A 168 -2.44 9.44 -12.50
C ASN A 168 -1.14 10.21 -12.81
N ALA A 169 -0.22 10.28 -11.82
CA ALA A 169 1.10 10.86 -12.01
C ALA A 169 1.90 10.11 -13.08
N ALA A 170 1.93 8.77 -13.07
CA ALA A 170 2.64 7.95 -14.05
C ALA A 170 2.06 8.07 -15.47
N VAL A 171 0.72 8.10 -15.61
CA VAL A 171 0.02 8.34 -16.89
C VAL A 171 0.45 9.69 -17.48
N ARG A 172 0.40 10.76 -16.68
CA ARG A 172 0.69 12.13 -17.12
C ARG A 172 2.17 12.40 -17.38
N MET A 173 3.07 11.60 -16.79
CA MET A 173 4.51 11.66 -17.05
C MET A 173 4.93 11.03 -18.39
N GLY A 174 4.01 10.45 -19.17
CA GLY A 174 4.32 9.88 -20.49
C GLY A 174 5.16 8.60 -20.43
N ILE A 175 5.22 7.94 -19.28
CA ILE A 175 5.94 6.67 -19.06
C ILE A 175 5.18 5.50 -19.72
N MET A 176 3.89 5.67 -20.03
CA MET A 176 3.04 4.64 -20.64
C MET A 176 2.94 4.76 -22.16
N GLY A 177 4.00 4.38 -22.86
CA GLY A 177 3.87 3.70 -24.13
C GLY A 177 3.95 2.19 -23.87
N VAL A 178 2.94 1.43 -24.32
CA VAL A 178 2.85 -0.05 -24.36
C VAL A 178 1.86 -0.70 -23.37
N ALA A 179 0.80 -1.24 -24.00
CA ALA A 179 0.00 -2.43 -23.71
C ALA A 179 -1.02 -2.51 -22.54
N LYS A 180 -2.22 -2.95 -22.96
CA LYS A 180 -3.48 -3.24 -22.26
C LYS A 180 -3.42 -4.18 -21.03
N SER A 181 -2.34 -4.92 -20.76
CA SER A 181 -2.34 -5.90 -19.65
C SER A 181 -2.06 -5.27 -18.28
N LEU A 182 -1.50 -4.05 -18.24
CA LEU A 182 -1.02 -3.41 -17.03
C LEU A 182 -2.10 -2.76 -16.14
N ASN A 183 -3.30 -2.44 -16.64
CA ASN A 183 -4.30 -1.69 -15.86
C ASN A 183 -4.90 -2.48 -14.67
N LYS A 184 -4.89 -3.82 -14.73
CA LYS A 184 -5.43 -4.68 -13.66
C LYS A 184 -4.38 -4.97 -12.59
N VAL A 185 -3.13 -5.19 -13.04
CA VAL A 185 -1.94 -5.42 -12.23
C VAL A 185 -1.56 -4.17 -11.42
N ILE A 186 -1.61 -2.99 -12.03
CA ILE A 186 -1.28 -1.70 -11.42
C ILE A 186 -2.21 -1.36 -10.25
N ASN A 187 -3.51 -1.66 -10.35
CA ASN A 187 -4.45 -1.40 -9.26
C ASN A 187 -4.16 -2.23 -7.99
N LYS A 188 -3.48 -3.38 -8.12
CA LYS A 188 -3.04 -4.20 -6.99
C LYS A 188 -1.68 -3.77 -6.46
N VAL A 189 -0.71 -3.48 -7.35
CA VAL A 189 0.59 -2.88 -6.98
C VAL A 189 0.39 -1.57 -6.23
N LEU A 190 -0.56 -0.72 -6.62
CA LEU A 190 -0.75 0.59 -6.01
C LEU A 190 -1.62 0.57 -4.75
N LYS A 191 -2.57 -0.38 -4.65
CA LYS A 191 -3.27 -0.65 -3.38
C LYS A 191 -2.35 -1.25 -2.31
N SER A 192 -1.27 -1.92 -2.71
CA SER A 192 -0.27 -2.48 -1.78
C SER A 192 1.01 -1.63 -1.66
N ALA A 193 1.40 -0.84 -2.66
CA ALA A 193 2.57 0.05 -2.63
C ALA A 193 2.29 1.36 -1.89
N VAL A 194 1.02 1.66 -1.56
CA VAL A 194 0.70 2.73 -0.61
C VAL A 194 -0.12 2.24 0.56
N GLY A 195 0.50 1.31 1.31
CA GLY A 195 0.17 1.10 2.71
C GLY A 195 0.81 2.21 3.58
N PRO A 196 0.17 2.68 4.65
CA PRO A 196 0.67 3.72 5.59
C PRO A 196 1.92 3.35 6.41
N ASN A 197 2.65 2.31 6.04
CA ASN A 197 3.51 1.61 7.00
C ASN A 197 4.90 2.25 7.21
N TRP A 198 5.35 3.16 6.35
CA TRP A 198 6.53 3.97 6.65
C TRP A 198 6.26 4.97 7.79
N LEU A 199 5.05 5.55 7.80
CA LEU A 199 4.55 6.40 8.89
C LEU A 199 4.32 5.58 10.16
N SER A 200 3.75 4.38 10.05
CA SER A 200 3.58 3.45 11.18
C SER A 200 4.92 3.10 11.87
N ARG A 201 5.96 2.71 11.13
CA ARG A 201 7.28 2.38 11.70
C ARG A 201 7.95 3.58 12.38
N SER A 202 7.83 4.78 11.80
CA SER A 202 8.37 6.01 12.40
C SER A 202 7.61 6.43 13.66
N LEU A 203 6.29 6.21 13.71
CA LEU A 203 5.45 6.51 14.87
C LEU A 203 5.60 5.46 15.98
N CYS A 204 5.92 4.21 15.62
CA CYS A 204 6.27 3.12 16.53
C CYS A 204 7.54 3.46 17.33
N HIS A 205 8.55 4.08 16.71
CA HIS A 205 9.74 4.59 17.41
C HIS A 205 9.46 5.76 18.37
N ALA A 206 8.32 6.45 18.21
CA ALA A 206 7.90 7.58 19.04
C ALA A 206 6.94 7.17 20.18
N GLY A 207 6.71 5.86 20.39
CA GLY A 207 5.88 5.36 21.50
C GLY A 207 4.38 5.38 21.26
N PHE A 208 3.94 5.60 20.01
CA PHE A 208 2.54 5.43 19.62
C PHE A 208 2.30 3.96 19.24
N GLU A 209 2.05 3.09 20.22
CA GLU A 209 1.46 1.77 19.97
C GLU A 209 0.01 1.93 19.44
N PRO A 210 -0.64 0.87 18.96
CA PRO A 210 -0.30 -0.04 17.85
C PRO A 210 -1.20 0.25 16.63
N ILE A 211 -1.85 1.41 16.55
CA ILE A 211 -2.91 1.68 15.58
C ILE A 211 -2.33 2.37 14.36
N ASN A 212 -2.58 1.80 13.18
CA ASN A 212 -2.34 2.48 11.92
C ASN A 212 -3.35 3.63 11.78
N PHE A 213 -2.86 4.86 11.92
CA PHE A 213 -3.69 6.08 11.92
C PHE A 213 -4.48 6.34 10.64
N VAL A 214 -4.15 5.67 9.53
CA VAL A 214 -4.87 5.88 8.26
C VAL A 214 -6.10 4.99 8.16
N ASN A 215 -6.02 3.73 8.60
CA ASN A 215 -7.09 2.74 8.43
C ASN A 215 -7.66 2.20 9.76
N GLY A 216 -7.11 2.60 10.91
CA GLY A 216 -7.52 2.13 12.23
C GLY A 216 -7.08 0.70 12.56
N ALA A 217 -6.30 0.04 11.70
CA ALA A 217 -5.88 -1.33 11.92
C ALA A 217 -4.87 -1.42 13.08
N VAL A 218 -5.05 -2.39 13.96
CA VAL A 218 -4.07 -2.71 15.01
C VAL A 218 -2.93 -3.51 14.39
N VAL A 219 -1.70 -3.07 14.65
CA VAL A 219 -0.44 -3.64 14.21
C VAL A 219 0.34 -4.13 15.42
N TYR A 220 0.62 -5.42 15.49
CA TYR A 220 1.45 -6.00 16.53
C TYR A 220 2.72 -6.61 15.95
N ASP A 221 3.82 -5.88 16.09
CA ASP A 221 5.14 -6.30 15.66
C ASP A 221 5.94 -6.95 16.80
N GLY A 222 6.82 -7.88 16.45
CA GLY A 222 7.75 -8.48 17.40
C GLY A 222 8.92 -9.18 16.72
N THR A 223 10.09 -9.09 17.35
CA THR A 223 11.27 -9.90 17.02
C THR A 223 11.47 -10.91 18.14
N ASP A 224 11.36 -12.21 17.85
CA ASP A 224 11.42 -13.24 18.90
C ASP A 224 12.84 -13.60 19.29
N PHE A 225 13.70 -13.76 18.29
CA PHE A 225 15.12 -13.99 18.48
C PHE A 225 15.90 -13.52 17.26
N THR A 226 17.19 -13.26 17.46
CA THR A 226 18.13 -12.91 16.41
C THR A 226 19.37 -13.77 16.54
N LEU A 227 20.02 -14.04 15.42
CA LEU A 227 21.30 -14.73 15.39
C LEU A 227 22.31 -13.89 14.59
N PRO A 228 23.49 -13.58 15.15
CA PRO A 228 24.47 -12.71 14.50
C PRO A 228 25.14 -13.45 13.33
N GLY A 229 25.27 -12.81 12.17
CA GLY A 229 25.92 -13.34 10.99
C GLY A 229 26.16 -12.24 9.96
N SER A 230 26.85 -12.53 8.86
CA SER A 230 27.08 -11.56 7.77
C SER A 230 25.76 -11.03 7.20
N ILE A 231 24.76 -11.91 7.13
CA ILE A 231 23.35 -11.54 7.04
C ILE A 231 22.73 -12.00 8.36
N PRO A 232 22.39 -11.07 9.28
CA PRO A 232 21.75 -11.41 10.54
C PRO A 232 20.44 -12.14 10.29
N PHE A 233 20.24 -13.27 10.99
CA PHE A 233 18.94 -13.93 10.98
C PHE A 233 18.06 -13.28 12.05
N GLU A 234 16.87 -12.83 11.68
CA GLU A 234 15.93 -12.21 12.60
C GLU A 234 14.56 -12.90 12.48
N TRP A 235 14.01 -13.38 13.59
CA TRP A 235 12.65 -13.90 13.58
C TRP A 235 11.66 -12.77 13.82
N LYS A 236 11.36 -12.00 12.77
CA LYS A 236 10.41 -10.87 12.83
C LYS A 236 9.03 -11.27 12.36
N ARG A 237 8.03 -10.84 13.13
CA ARG A 237 6.61 -11.02 12.86
C ARG A 237 5.86 -9.70 12.94
N SER A 238 4.80 -9.61 12.14
CA SER A 238 3.84 -8.52 12.14
C SER A 238 2.44 -9.09 12.05
N TRP A 239 1.59 -8.82 13.04
CA TRP A 239 0.17 -9.15 12.99
C TRP A 239 -0.65 -7.91 12.68
N TYR A 240 -1.63 -8.03 11.78
CA TYR A 240 -2.55 -6.94 11.42
C TYR A 240 -4.00 -7.36 11.61
N SER A 241 -4.81 -6.51 12.25
CA SER A 241 -6.22 -6.81 12.51
C SER A 241 -7.10 -6.85 11.26
N ASP A 242 -6.69 -6.18 10.18
CA ASP A 242 -7.40 -6.11 8.89
C ASP A 242 -6.87 -7.10 7.85
N SER A 243 -5.91 -7.96 8.22
CA SER A 243 -5.33 -8.94 7.32
C SER A 243 -6.07 -10.27 7.37
N ALA A 244 -6.63 -10.67 6.24
CA ALA A 244 -7.20 -12.01 6.03
C ALA A 244 -6.15 -13.06 5.63
N TYR A 245 -4.86 -12.74 5.69
CA TYR A 245 -3.80 -13.63 5.27
C TYR A 245 -3.66 -14.82 6.22
N GLN A 246 -3.46 -16.01 5.69
CA GLN A 246 -3.16 -17.22 6.45
C GLN A 246 -1.79 -17.73 6.01
N GLY A 247 -0.78 -17.41 6.82
CA GLY A 247 0.62 -17.76 6.54
C GLY A 247 1.16 -18.85 7.45
N LEU A 248 2.48 -19.01 7.41
CA LEU A 248 3.23 -19.95 8.24
C LEU A 248 3.07 -19.70 9.75
N LEU A 249 2.63 -18.51 10.16
CA LEU A 249 2.41 -18.15 11.57
C LEU A 249 0.94 -17.92 11.92
N GLY A 250 0.03 -18.45 11.11
CA GLY A 250 -1.42 -18.40 11.37
C GLY A 250 -2.11 -17.18 10.76
N HIS A 251 -3.36 -16.96 11.16
CA HIS A 251 -4.22 -15.91 10.62
C HIS A 251 -3.73 -14.51 10.99
N GLY A 252 -3.68 -13.62 10.00
CA GLY A 252 -3.31 -12.21 10.12
C GLY A 252 -1.85 -11.96 10.50
N CYS A 253 -1.05 -13.02 10.66
CA CYS A 253 0.33 -12.95 11.12
C CYS A 253 1.31 -13.19 9.97
N HIS A 254 2.14 -12.19 9.70
CA HIS A 254 3.14 -12.19 8.64
C HIS A 254 4.51 -12.42 9.23
N TRP A 255 5.27 -13.30 8.62
CA TRP A 255 6.66 -13.56 8.97
C TRP A 255 7.56 -13.00 7.87
N GLN A 256 8.67 -12.38 8.25
CA GLN A 256 9.51 -11.68 7.26
C GLN A 256 10.09 -12.57 6.15
N TYR A 257 10.17 -13.89 6.41
CA TYR A 257 10.65 -14.89 5.46
C TYR A 257 9.53 -15.70 4.81
N ASP A 258 8.25 -15.45 5.15
CA ASP A 258 7.09 -16.02 4.45
C ASP A 258 6.85 -15.24 3.14
N ARG A 259 7.91 -15.12 2.34
CA ARG A 259 7.90 -14.44 1.05
C ARG A 259 7.67 -15.47 -0.04
N GLU A 260 6.76 -15.17 -0.94
CA GLU A 260 6.43 -16.02 -2.08
C GLU A 260 6.01 -15.17 -3.26
N ILE A 261 6.23 -15.69 -4.46
CA ILE A 261 5.66 -15.14 -5.69
C ILE A 261 4.51 -16.05 -6.09
N GLN A 262 3.30 -15.53 -6.08
CA GLN A 262 2.06 -16.26 -6.33
C GLN A 262 1.37 -15.72 -7.58
N TYR A 263 0.82 -16.62 -8.40
CA TYR A 263 -0.07 -16.25 -9.49
C TYR A 263 -1.49 -16.02 -8.96
N TYR A 264 -2.08 -14.88 -9.32
CA TYR A 264 -3.45 -14.49 -9.00
C TYR A 264 -4.30 -14.58 -10.27
N PRO A 265 -5.09 -15.65 -10.45
CA PRO A 265 -5.85 -15.88 -11.69
C PRO A 265 -6.89 -14.79 -11.99
N GLU A 266 -7.52 -14.24 -10.95
CA GLU A 266 -8.53 -13.18 -11.09
C GLU A 266 -7.95 -11.90 -11.74
N ASP A 267 -6.67 -11.65 -11.48
CA ASP A 267 -5.92 -10.49 -11.95
C ASP A 267 -5.01 -10.81 -13.14
N GLU A 268 -4.95 -12.08 -13.55
CA GLU A 268 -4.01 -12.62 -14.55
C GLU A 268 -2.56 -12.18 -14.31
N SER A 269 -2.12 -12.13 -13.04
CA SER A 269 -0.84 -11.51 -12.68
C SER A 269 -0.09 -12.24 -11.57
N TRP A 270 1.23 -12.07 -11.54
CA TRP A 270 2.07 -12.54 -10.45
C TRP A 270 2.17 -11.48 -9.36
N GLY A 271 2.25 -11.91 -8.10
CA GLY A 271 2.43 -11.03 -6.95
C GLY A 271 3.46 -11.56 -5.96
N LEU A 272 4.41 -10.70 -5.60
CA LEU A 272 5.44 -10.92 -4.60
C LEU A 272 4.94 -10.46 -3.23
N ARG A 273 4.93 -11.37 -2.26
CA ARG A 273 4.70 -11.03 -0.86
C ARG A 273 5.97 -10.47 -0.22
N MET A 274 5.89 -9.25 0.28
CA MET A 274 6.95 -8.56 1.00
C MET A 274 6.99 -9.00 2.47
N ALA A 275 8.09 -8.69 3.17
CA ALA A 275 8.26 -9.06 4.59
C ALA A 275 7.21 -8.49 5.54
N ASP A 276 6.57 -7.37 5.16
CA ASP A 276 5.50 -6.74 5.93
C ASP A 276 4.10 -7.27 5.57
N GLY A 277 4.02 -8.28 4.69
CA GLY A 277 2.77 -8.90 4.26
C GLY A 277 2.12 -8.31 3.02
N ARG A 278 2.59 -7.15 2.55
CA ARG A 278 2.06 -6.50 1.34
C ARG A 278 2.35 -7.36 0.11
N VAL A 279 1.40 -7.43 -0.81
CA VAL A 279 1.57 -8.14 -2.08
C VAL A 279 1.79 -7.12 -3.19
N VAL A 280 3.01 -7.04 -3.67
CA VAL A 280 3.42 -6.16 -4.76
C VAL A 280 3.33 -6.95 -6.05
N ALA A 281 2.62 -6.45 -7.07
CA ALA A 281 2.56 -7.20 -8.32
C ALA A 281 3.92 -7.21 -9.03
N VAL A 282 4.21 -8.36 -9.62
CA VAL A 282 5.38 -8.63 -10.43
C VAL A 282 4.94 -8.40 -11.88
N PRO A 283 5.58 -7.46 -12.61
CA PRO A 283 5.23 -7.23 -14.01
C PRO A 283 5.62 -8.43 -14.87
N ASP A 284 4.98 -8.52 -16.03
CA ASP A 284 5.42 -9.46 -17.07
C ASP A 284 6.81 -9.03 -17.56
N VAL A 285 7.82 -9.82 -17.19
CA VAL A 285 9.22 -9.60 -17.55
C VAL A 285 9.65 -10.65 -18.56
N GLU A 286 10.40 -10.24 -19.59
CA GLU A 286 11.05 -11.21 -20.46
C GLU A 286 12.14 -11.97 -19.69
N PRO A 287 12.42 -13.24 -20.04
CA PRO A 287 13.51 -13.98 -19.41
C PRO A 287 14.82 -13.21 -19.48
N HIS A 288 15.49 -13.09 -18.34
CA HIS A 288 16.77 -12.39 -18.14
C HIS A 288 16.73 -10.87 -18.33
N GLU A 289 15.55 -10.27 -18.49
CA GLU A 289 15.41 -8.82 -18.51
C GLU A 289 15.12 -8.30 -17.09
N PRO A 290 15.99 -7.46 -16.51
CA PRO A 290 15.77 -6.91 -15.18
C PRO A 290 14.71 -5.80 -15.21
N PHE A 291 13.73 -5.88 -14.32
CA PHE A 291 12.74 -4.83 -14.11
C PHE A 291 12.96 -4.13 -12.77
N TYR A 292 13.21 -2.82 -12.81
CA TYR A 292 13.36 -2.01 -11.60
C TYR A 292 12.02 -1.46 -11.11
N LEU A 293 11.56 -1.96 -9.96
CA LEU A 293 10.38 -1.44 -9.27
C LEU A 293 10.81 -0.35 -8.26
N ARG A 294 10.72 0.90 -8.71
CA ARG A 294 11.14 2.08 -7.94
C ARG A 294 10.44 2.24 -6.58
N ALA A 295 9.16 1.91 -6.48
CA ALA A 295 8.37 2.09 -5.26
C ALA A 295 8.92 1.28 -4.08
N GLU A 296 9.40 0.06 -4.35
CA GLU A 296 9.98 -0.84 -3.36
C GLU A 296 11.52 -0.85 -3.41
N LYS A 297 12.13 -0.11 -4.35
CA LYS A 297 13.57 -0.12 -4.63
C LYS A 297 14.11 -1.55 -4.80
N ILE A 298 13.40 -2.35 -5.58
CA ILE A 298 13.79 -3.72 -5.93
C ILE A 298 13.99 -3.88 -7.44
N THR A 299 14.92 -4.75 -7.85
CA THR A 299 15.03 -5.23 -9.23
C THR A 299 14.59 -6.68 -9.29
N ILE A 300 13.65 -7.01 -10.17
CA ILE A 300 13.14 -8.36 -10.38
C ILE A 300 13.67 -8.87 -11.72
N THR A 301 14.27 -10.06 -11.71
CA THR A 301 14.73 -10.74 -12.92
C THR A 301 14.17 -12.16 -12.94
N TRP A 302 13.59 -12.58 -14.07
CA TRP A 302 13.05 -13.93 -14.23
C TRP A 302 13.97 -14.80 -15.09
N HIS A 303 14.30 -16.00 -14.64
CA HIS A 303 15.25 -16.91 -15.30
C HIS A 303 14.57 -18.21 -15.77
N ARG A 304 13.31 -18.13 -16.21
CA ARG A 304 12.41 -19.25 -16.60
C ARG A 304 11.91 -20.10 -15.42
N ASP A 305 12.82 -20.65 -14.62
CA ASP A 305 12.48 -21.58 -13.53
C ASP A 305 12.59 -20.97 -12.13
N HIS A 306 13.13 -19.77 -12.01
CA HIS A 306 13.22 -19.03 -10.75
C HIS A 306 13.18 -17.52 -10.99
N TYR A 307 12.90 -16.78 -9.93
CA TYR A 307 13.02 -15.32 -9.87
C TYR A 307 14.18 -14.93 -8.96
N GLU A 308 14.89 -13.88 -9.34
CA GLU A 308 15.82 -13.16 -8.49
C GLU A 308 15.26 -11.78 -8.21
N VAL A 309 15.22 -11.39 -6.93
CA VAL A 309 14.75 -10.08 -6.49
C VAL A 309 15.87 -9.42 -5.68
N TYR A 310 16.54 -8.44 -6.27
CA TYR A 310 17.57 -7.65 -5.60
C TYR A 310 16.96 -6.45 -4.87
N HIS A 311 17.21 -6.34 -3.57
CA HIS A 311 16.73 -5.24 -2.72
C HIS A 311 17.84 -4.22 -2.49
N HIS A 312 17.75 -3.06 -3.15
CA HIS A 312 18.83 -2.08 -3.23
C HIS A 312 19.19 -1.43 -1.89
N GLU A 313 18.25 -1.35 -0.95
CA GLU A 313 18.53 -0.79 0.39
C GLU A 313 19.16 -1.80 1.36
N GLU A 314 18.86 -3.09 1.18
CA GLU A 314 19.35 -4.14 2.07
C GLU A 314 20.66 -4.74 1.55
N ASP A 315 20.94 -4.51 0.26
CA ASP A 315 22.02 -5.14 -0.49
C ASP A 315 21.93 -6.68 -0.42
N LEU A 316 20.72 -7.19 -0.69
CA LEU A 316 20.38 -8.61 -0.64
C LEU A 316 19.65 -9.05 -1.91
N VAL A 317 19.99 -10.24 -2.39
CA VAL A 317 19.30 -10.95 -3.47
C VAL A 317 18.45 -12.05 -2.86
N TYR A 318 17.15 -12.03 -3.14
CA TYR A 318 16.19 -13.05 -2.78
C TYR A 318 15.92 -13.95 -3.98
N HIS A 319 16.18 -15.25 -3.85
CA HIS A 319 15.93 -16.23 -4.89
C HIS A 319 14.64 -17.00 -4.59
N PHE A 320 13.76 -17.05 -5.58
CA PHE A 320 12.49 -17.75 -5.50
C PHE A 320 12.46 -18.86 -6.55
N ASP A 321 12.49 -20.11 -6.10
CA ASP A 321 12.43 -21.26 -7.00
C ASP A 321 10.99 -21.73 -7.22
N ARG A 322 10.72 -22.23 -8.43
CA ARG A 322 9.40 -22.72 -8.79
C ARG A 322 9.02 -23.91 -7.92
N PHE A 323 7.93 -23.76 -7.18
CA PHE A 323 7.38 -24.82 -6.35
C PHE A 323 6.28 -25.59 -7.09
N ASN A 324 5.39 -24.88 -7.79
CA ASN A 324 4.39 -25.48 -8.67
C ASN A 324 4.01 -24.51 -9.82
N SER A 325 2.87 -24.71 -10.49
CA SER A 325 2.41 -23.85 -11.58
C SER A 325 1.97 -22.44 -11.14
N THR A 326 1.73 -22.24 -9.84
CA THR A 326 1.12 -21.04 -9.27
C THR A 326 1.94 -20.38 -8.15
N TYR A 327 3.03 -21.01 -7.70
CA TYR A 327 3.86 -20.51 -6.60
C TYR A 327 5.36 -20.68 -6.87
N TYR A 328 6.13 -19.67 -6.48
CA TYR A 328 7.56 -19.73 -6.25
C TYR A 328 7.83 -19.43 -4.77
N LYS A 329 8.70 -20.23 -4.13
CA LYS A 329 9.03 -20.09 -2.70
C LYS A 329 10.42 -19.53 -2.54
N LEU A 330 10.61 -18.68 -1.53
CA LEU A 330 11.93 -18.19 -1.14
C LEU A 330 12.83 -19.35 -0.72
N THR A 331 13.90 -19.62 -1.47
CA THR A 331 14.84 -20.72 -1.20
C THR A 331 16.21 -20.23 -0.75
N LYS A 332 16.57 -18.98 -1.08
CA LYS A 332 17.88 -18.43 -0.74
C LYS A 332 17.83 -16.91 -0.61
N ILE A 333 18.56 -16.38 0.37
CA ILE A 333 18.92 -14.97 0.48
C ILE A 333 20.43 -14.88 0.43
N ALA A 334 20.99 -14.07 -0.47
CA ALA A 334 22.42 -13.89 -0.62
C ALA A 334 22.78 -12.40 -0.60
N ARG A 335 24.02 -12.09 -0.25
CA ARG A 335 24.57 -10.73 -0.43
C ARG A 335 25.48 -10.72 -1.66
N GLU A 336 25.17 -9.80 -2.58
CA GLU A 336 25.91 -9.68 -3.84
C GLU A 336 27.41 -9.44 -3.57
N GLY A 337 28.27 -10.07 -4.37
CA GLY A 337 29.73 -9.95 -4.21
C GLY A 337 30.33 -10.68 -3.01
N THR A 338 29.57 -11.46 -2.25
CA THR A 338 30.06 -12.24 -1.10
C THR A 338 29.65 -13.71 -1.16
N GLN A 339 30.23 -14.55 -0.30
CA GLN A 339 29.78 -15.94 -0.09
C GLN A 339 28.67 -16.06 0.99
N ALA A 340 28.22 -14.94 1.56
CA ALA A 340 27.20 -14.96 2.60
C ALA A 340 25.84 -15.30 1.99
N GLN A 341 25.31 -16.46 2.37
CA GLN A 341 23.99 -16.93 1.96
C GLN A 341 23.25 -17.57 3.13
N MET A 342 21.93 -17.41 3.10
CA MET A 342 20.96 -18.10 3.95
C MET A 342 20.09 -18.96 3.05
N VAL A 343 19.89 -20.22 3.41
CA VAL A 343 19.22 -21.22 2.57
C VAL A 343 17.98 -21.74 3.30
N PHE A 344 16.87 -21.85 2.59
CA PHE A 344 15.59 -22.33 3.09
C PHE A 344 15.28 -23.68 2.43
N THR A 345 15.17 -24.72 3.24
CA THR A 345 14.97 -26.09 2.79
C THR A 345 13.54 -26.52 3.04
N TYR A 346 12.88 -26.93 1.95
CA TYR A 346 11.49 -27.40 1.97
C TYR A 346 11.44 -28.90 1.68
N GLU A 347 10.61 -29.63 2.43
CA GLU A 347 10.26 -31.01 2.14
C GLU A 347 8.78 -31.08 1.81
N ARG A 348 8.44 -31.55 0.60
CA ARG A 348 7.04 -31.64 0.10
C ARG A 348 6.25 -30.32 0.25
N GLY A 349 6.95 -29.18 0.18
CA GLY A 349 6.36 -27.84 0.29
C GLY A 349 6.30 -27.25 1.68
N VAL A 350 6.72 -28.00 2.69
CA VAL A 350 6.77 -27.54 4.08
C VAL A 350 8.19 -27.13 4.41
N LEU A 351 8.36 -25.93 4.98
CA LEU A 351 9.67 -25.45 5.44
C LEU A 351 10.13 -26.32 6.63
N GLN A 352 11.29 -26.96 6.48
CA GLN A 352 11.86 -27.83 7.51
C GLN A 352 13.08 -27.21 8.18
N GLN A 353 13.91 -26.50 7.40
CA GLN A 353 15.18 -26.00 7.90
C GLN A 353 15.55 -24.67 7.24
N ILE A 354 16.21 -23.82 8.00
CA ILE A 354 16.90 -22.64 7.51
C ILE A 354 18.36 -22.75 7.92
N THR A 355 19.28 -22.69 6.96
CA THR A 355 20.72 -22.61 7.24
C THR A 355 21.15 -21.17 7.09
N ASP A 356 21.65 -20.56 8.17
CA ASP A 356 22.07 -19.17 8.16
C ASP A 356 23.50 -18.95 7.62
N THR A 357 23.93 -17.69 7.57
CA THR A 357 25.26 -17.32 7.04
C THR A 357 26.44 -17.81 7.88
N ALA A 358 26.21 -18.24 9.12
CA ALA A 358 27.21 -18.84 9.99
C ALA A 358 27.20 -20.38 9.91
N GLY A 359 26.37 -20.97 9.05
CA GLY A 359 26.20 -22.42 8.93
C GLY A 359 25.36 -23.04 10.05
N ARG A 360 24.62 -22.24 10.82
CA ARG A 360 23.70 -22.76 11.85
C ARG A 360 22.43 -23.25 11.21
N GLU A 361 22.00 -24.44 11.62
CA GLU A 361 20.74 -25.01 11.21
C GLU A 361 19.65 -24.61 12.21
N ILE A 362 18.65 -23.90 11.70
CA ILE A 362 17.42 -23.55 12.40
C ILE A 362 16.36 -24.55 11.94
N GLN A 363 16.06 -25.51 12.81
CA GLN A 363 15.09 -26.58 12.55
C GLN A 363 13.69 -26.06 12.84
N ILE A 364 12.77 -26.24 11.90
CA ILE A 364 11.40 -25.76 11.91
C ILE A 364 10.46 -26.93 12.09
N GLU A 365 9.62 -26.87 13.11
CA GLU A 365 8.53 -27.83 13.29
C GLU A 365 7.22 -27.17 12.92
N THR A 366 6.39 -27.89 12.16
CA THR A 366 5.08 -27.42 11.72
C THR A 366 3.97 -28.39 12.15
N ASP A 367 2.76 -27.88 12.26
CA ASP A 367 1.57 -28.70 12.45
C ASP A 367 1.03 -29.28 11.14
N ARG A 368 -0.07 -30.03 11.21
CA ARG A 368 -0.71 -30.67 10.04
C ARG A 368 -1.25 -29.66 9.01
N GLN A 369 -1.45 -28.41 9.40
CA GLN A 369 -1.89 -27.33 8.51
C GLN A 369 -0.70 -26.55 7.92
N GLY A 370 0.55 -26.93 8.26
CA GLY A 370 1.77 -26.28 7.79
C GLY A 370 2.14 -25.03 8.58
N ARG A 371 1.50 -24.76 9.73
CA ARG A 371 1.84 -23.61 10.59
C ARG A 371 3.03 -23.97 11.48
N ILE A 372 3.98 -23.07 11.62
CA ILE A 372 5.17 -23.24 12.46
C ILE A 372 4.74 -23.29 13.92
N ILE A 373 5.08 -24.35 14.63
CA ILE A 373 4.83 -24.51 16.07
C ILE A 373 6.09 -24.37 16.90
N SER A 374 7.27 -24.52 16.30
CA SER A 374 8.55 -24.42 17.00
C SER A 374 9.68 -24.10 16.03
N ALA A 375 10.67 -23.33 16.50
CA ALA A 375 11.96 -23.25 15.86
C ALA A 375 13.08 -23.48 16.88
N SER A 376 14.06 -24.30 16.50
CA SER A 376 15.19 -24.67 17.36
C SER A 376 16.52 -24.50 16.65
N VAL A 377 17.57 -24.22 17.41
CA VAL A 377 18.95 -24.11 16.90
C VAL A 377 19.83 -24.97 17.79
N TYR A 378 20.62 -25.87 17.20
CA TYR A 378 21.42 -26.86 17.95
C TYR A 378 20.59 -27.67 18.96
N ASN A 379 19.38 -28.09 18.55
CA ASN A 379 18.40 -28.80 19.38
C ASN A 379 17.94 -28.02 20.63
N GLN A 380 18.19 -26.71 20.69
CA GLN A 380 17.64 -25.83 21.71
C GLN A 380 16.50 -25.01 21.11
N GLN A 381 15.30 -25.21 21.63
CA GLN A 381 14.13 -24.44 21.24
C GLN A 381 14.37 -22.95 21.50
N LYS A 382 14.18 -22.12 20.47
CA LYS A 382 14.31 -20.66 20.55
C LYS A 382 12.96 -20.00 20.71
N ILE A 383 11.94 -20.56 20.07
CA ILE A 383 10.57 -20.05 20.11
C ILE A 383 9.58 -21.18 19.86
N SER A 384 8.38 -21.07 20.43
CA SER A 384 7.24 -21.92 20.10
C SER A 384 5.92 -21.17 20.08
N TYR A 385 4.98 -21.72 19.32
CA TYR A 385 3.66 -21.15 19.05
C TYR A 385 2.56 -22.14 19.34
N SER A 386 1.42 -21.64 19.80
CA SER A 386 0.17 -22.40 19.85
C SER A 386 -0.95 -21.61 19.18
N TYR A 387 -1.85 -22.32 18.53
CA TYR A 387 -2.95 -21.75 17.76
C TYR A 387 -4.29 -22.26 18.27
N ASP A 388 -5.35 -21.48 18.06
CA ASP A 388 -6.72 -21.99 18.16
C ASP A 388 -7.14 -22.77 16.89
N GLU A 389 -8.37 -23.26 16.89
CA GLU A 389 -8.95 -23.98 15.75
C GLU A 389 -9.14 -23.11 14.51
N GLN A 390 -9.27 -21.79 14.68
CA GLN A 390 -9.44 -20.81 13.61
C GLN A 390 -8.10 -20.31 13.04
N GLY A 391 -6.97 -20.69 13.65
CA GLY A 391 -5.64 -20.29 13.24
C GLY A 391 -5.12 -19.00 13.85
N ASN A 392 -5.78 -18.45 14.86
CA ASN A 392 -5.24 -17.33 15.62
C ASN A 392 -4.14 -17.80 16.56
N MET A 393 -3.06 -17.02 16.67
CA MET A 393 -1.91 -17.33 17.53
C MET A 393 -2.25 -17.04 18.99
N LEU A 394 -2.46 -18.07 19.81
CA LEU A 394 -2.82 -17.92 21.23
C LEU A 394 -1.62 -17.62 22.13
N ARG A 395 -0.43 -18.10 21.76
CA ARG A 395 0.74 -18.06 22.64
C ARG A 395 2.04 -18.02 21.86
N ILE A 396 2.97 -17.23 22.37
CA ILE A 396 4.37 -17.18 21.97
C ILE A 396 5.20 -17.53 23.21
N THR A 397 6.04 -18.56 23.15
CA THR A 397 6.90 -18.94 24.28
C THR A 397 8.37 -18.91 23.86
N ASP A 398 9.16 -18.06 24.53
CA ASP A 398 10.58 -17.88 24.23
C ASP A 398 11.46 -18.98 24.84
N ALA A 399 12.77 -18.91 24.54
CA ALA A 399 13.77 -19.86 25.03
C ALA A 399 13.89 -19.91 26.58
N LEU A 400 13.36 -18.93 27.31
CA LEU A 400 13.35 -18.88 28.78
C LEU A 400 12.02 -19.39 29.36
N ASN A 401 11.17 -20.01 28.52
CA ASN A 401 9.82 -20.44 28.86
C ASN A 401 8.90 -19.30 29.34
N GLN A 402 9.21 -18.06 28.98
CA GLN A 402 8.33 -16.92 29.21
C GLN A 402 7.34 -16.83 28.06
N SER A 403 6.07 -16.59 28.39
CA SER A 403 5.01 -16.59 27.38
C SER A 403 4.31 -15.24 27.26
N THR A 404 4.11 -14.81 26.01
CA THR A 404 3.06 -13.85 25.65
C THR A 404 1.80 -14.62 25.29
N LYS A 405 0.63 -14.18 25.76
CA LYS A 405 -0.66 -14.79 25.49
C LYS A 405 -1.58 -13.80 24.81
N MET A 406 -2.38 -14.27 23.86
CA MET A 406 -3.33 -13.46 23.12
C MET A 406 -4.73 -14.09 23.18
N VAL A 407 -5.75 -13.24 23.24
CA VAL A 407 -7.17 -13.62 23.22
C VAL A 407 -7.82 -12.87 22.07
N TYR A 408 -8.68 -13.58 21.35
CA TYR A 408 -9.33 -13.09 20.15
C TYR A 408 -10.86 -13.15 20.28
N ASP A 409 -11.53 -12.22 19.63
CA ASP A 409 -12.94 -12.33 19.24
C ASP A 409 -13.00 -12.48 17.72
N GLY A 410 -13.40 -13.66 17.24
CA GLY A 410 -13.16 -14.08 15.86
C GLY A 410 -11.66 -14.04 15.51
N HIS A 411 -11.28 -13.16 14.58
CA HIS A 411 -9.88 -12.93 14.19
C HIS A 411 -9.28 -11.63 14.74
N LEU A 412 -9.99 -10.91 15.61
CA LEU A 412 -9.56 -9.64 16.17
C LEU A 412 -8.96 -9.84 17.57
N MET A 413 -7.72 -9.38 17.79
CA MET A 413 -7.04 -9.52 19.08
C MET A 413 -7.62 -8.54 20.10
N VAL A 414 -8.41 -9.02 21.05
CA VAL A 414 -9.06 -8.19 22.08
C VAL A 414 -8.21 -8.05 23.35
N LYS A 415 -7.27 -8.96 23.58
CA LYS A 415 -6.35 -8.91 24.73
C LYS A 415 -4.99 -9.52 24.41
N LYS A 416 -3.93 -8.90 24.92
CA LYS A 416 -2.56 -9.45 24.95
C LYS A 416 -2.02 -9.34 26.36
N THR A 417 -1.47 -10.42 26.90
CA THR A 417 -0.69 -10.42 28.14
C THR A 417 0.77 -10.69 27.79
N ASP A 418 1.66 -9.76 28.11
CA ASP A 418 3.09 -9.90 27.85
C ASP A 418 3.80 -10.83 28.84
N ARG A 419 5.10 -11.05 28.62
CA ARG A 419 5.97 -11.87 29.48
C ARG A 419 6.07 -11.39 30.93
N ASN A 420 5.80 -10.11 31.19
CA ASN A 420 5.86 -9.50 32.52
C ASN A 420 4.48 -9.52 33.23
N GLY A 421 3.44 -10.03 32.56
CA GLY A 421 2.08 -10.08 33.07
C GLY A 421 1.26 -8.82 32.80
N HIS A 422 1.81 -7.82 32.11
CA HIS A 422 1.04 -6.64 31.72
C HIS A 422 0.04 -7.01 30.63
N SER A 423 -1.19 -6.52 30.76
CA SER A 423 -2.27 -6.80 29.82
C SER A 423 -2.70 -5.54 29.08
N PHE A 424 -2.81 -5.68 27.76
CA PHE A 424 -3.29 -4.68 26.82
C PHE A 424 -4.63 -5.15 26.25
N TYR A 425 -5.56 -4.22 26.01
CA TYR A 425 -6.91 -4.50 25.56
C TYR A 425 -7.24 -3.61 24.36
N TRP A 426 -8.01 -4.15 23.41
CA TRP A 426 -8.48 -3.44 22.23
C TRP A 426 -9.98 -3.62 22.05
N GLU A 427 -10.62 -2.56 21.57
CA GLU A 427 -12.03 -2.51 21.16
C GLU A 427 -12.05 -2.02 19.71
N TYR A 428 -12.80 -2.72 18.84
CA TYR A 428 -12.80 -2.55 17.39
C TYR A 428 -14.10 -1.94 16.87
#